data_AF-A0A2V7N1V4-F1
#
_entry.id   AF-A0A2V7N1V4-F1
#
_cell.length_a   1.000
_cell.length_b   1.000
_cell.length_c   1.000
_cell.angle_alpha   90.00
_cell.angle_beta   90.00
_cell.angle_gamma   90.00
#
_symmetry.space_group_name_H-M   'P 1'
#
loop_
_entity.id
_entity.type
_entity.pdbx_description
1 polymer ?
#
loop_
_entity_poly.entity_id
_entity_poly.type
_entity_poly.pdbx_seq_one_letter_code
_entity_poly.pdbx_strand_id
1 'polypeptide(L)' 'WSFPLPSGAIGVPTSFEVDGEQYVAVTTGWDLDARGLQNGIDKIQGTKFNVPQGGTISVFKLR' A
#
# COMPACT_ATOMS: atom_id res chain seq x y z
N TRP A 1 -8.68 -9.92 -10.03
CA TRP A 1 -8.33 -8.57 -10.52
C TRP A 1 -7.16 -8.04 -9.70
N SER A 2 -6.26 -7.26 -10.30
CA SER A 2 -5.16 -6.59 -9.61
C SER A 2 -5.01 -5.16 -10.12
N PHE A 3 -4.45 -4.29 -9.29
CA PHE A 3 -4.22 -2.89 -9.60
C PHE A 3 -2.90 -2.42 -9.00
N PRO A 4 -2.04 -1.73 -9.77
CA PRO A 4 -0.80 -1.19 -9.25
C PRO A 4 -1.11 -0.02 -8.30
N LEU A 5 -0.72 -0.18 -7.03
CA LEU A 5 -0.87 0.86 -6.03
C LEU A 5 0.23 1.93 -6.16
N PRO A 6 -0.04 3.18 -5.77
CA PRO A 6 0.93 4.26 -5.87
C PRO A 6 2.11 4.12 -4.89
N SER A 7 1.97 3.29 -3.84
CA SER A 7 3.00 2.96 -2.85
C SER A 7 2.71 1.58 -2.24
N GLY A 8 3.58 1.07 -1.36
CA GLY A 8 3.37 -0.21 -0.68
C GLY A 8 2.15 -0.16 0.25
N ALA A 9 1.31 -1.20 0.19
CA ALA A 9 0.18 -1.36 1.11
C ALA A 9 0.69 -1.76 2.50
N ILE A 10 0.37 -0.96 3.51
CA ILE A 10 0.81 -1.18 4.91
C ILE A 10 -0.35 -1.44 5.87
N GLY A 11 -1.58 -1.14 5.45
CA GLY A 11 -2.80 -1.37 6.23
C GLY A 11 -3.63 -2.52 5.66
N VAL A 12 -4.49 -3.09 6.51
CA VAL A 12 -5.47 -4.09 6.09
C VAL A 12 -6.52 -3.42 5.19
N PRO A 13 -6.88 -4.00 4.03
CA PRO A 13 -7.99 -3.51 3.23
C PRO A 13 -9.29 -3.50 4.06
N THR A 14 -10.07 -2.42 3.95
CA THR A 14 -11.32 -2.27 4.69
C THR A 14 -12.49 -2.08 3.72
N SER A 15 -13.59 -2.80 3.94
CA SER A 15 -14.83 -2.59 3.19
C SER A 15 -15.79 -1.69 3.94
N PHE A 16 -16.58 -0.92 3.19
CA PHE A 16 -17.66 -0.07 3.71
C PHE A 16 -18.74 0.12 2.64
N GLU A 17 -19.91 0.56 3.05
CA GLU A 17 -21.04 0.85 2.16
C GLU A 17 -21.40 2.34 2.24
N VAL A 18 -21.73 2.94 1.10
CA VAL A 18 -22.31 4.29 0.99
C VAL A 18 -23.47 4.21 0.00
N ASP A 19 -24.66 4.58 0.43
CA ASP A 19 -25.88 4.63 -0.40
C ASP A 19 -26.17 3.31 -1.17
N GLY A 20 -25.96 2.16 -0.52
CA GLY A 20 -26.16 0.84 -1.13
C GLY A 20 -25.04 0.39 -2.08
N GLU A 21 -23.98 1.19 -2.27
CA GLU A 21 -22.80 0.81 -3.04
C GLU A 21 -21.68 0.34 -2.10
N GLN A 22 -21.13 -0.85 -2.38
CA GLN A 22 -20.00 -1.42 -1.64
C GLN A 22 -18.66 -0.89 -2.17
N TYR A 23 -17.81 -0.46 -1.25
CA TYR A 23 -16.46 0.02 -1.51
C TYR A 23 -15.41 -0.79 -0.76
N VAL A 24 -14.18 -0.78 -1.28
CA VAL A 24 -12.98 -1.28 -0.61
C VAL A 24 -11.90 -0.19 -0.62
N ALA A 25 -11.40 0.18 0.56
CA ALA A 25 -10.29 1.12 0.71
C ALA A 25 -8.99 0.40 1.07
N VAL A 26 -7.88 0.87 0.47
CA VAL A 26 -6.52 0.39 0.75
C VAL A 26 -5.62 1.57 1.05
N THR A 27 -5.01 1.57 2.23
CA THR A 27 -4.02 2.57 2.65
C THR A 27 -2.63 2.16 2.17
N THR A 28 -1.97 3.10 1.48
CA THR A 28 -0.63 2.91 0.92
C THR A 28 0.34 3.94 1.48
N GLY A 29 1.55 3.51 1.80
CA GLY A 29 2.62 4.36 2.27
C GLY A 29 3.82 3.57 2.79
N TRP A 30 4.84 3.40 1.94
CA TRP A 30 6.07 2.69 2.27
C TRP A 30 7.21 3.66 2.56
N ASP A 31 7.21 4.24 3.76
CA ASP A 31 8.23 5.19 4.20
C ASP A 31 8.74 4.88 5.61
N LEU A 32 9.43 5.82 6.26
CA LEU A 32 9.98 5.79 7.63
C LEU A 32 10.29 4.38 8.15
N ASP A 33 9.37 3.76 8.90
CA ASP A 33 9.61 2.46 9.53
C ASP A 33 9.75 1.33 8.50
N ALA A 34 8.82 1.24 7.55
CA ALA A 34 8.83 0.19 6.53
C ALA A 34 10.06 0.29 5.61
N ARG A 35 10.42 1.52 5.21
CA ARG A 35 11.63 1.79 4.41
C ARG A 35 12.90 1.58 5.21
N GLY A 36 12.92 1.98 6.48
CA GLY A 36 14.06 1.78 7.38
C GLY A 36 14.41 0.30 7.53
N LEU A 37 13.40 -0.53 7.79
CA LEU A 37 13.57 -1.99 7.88
C LEU A 37 14.00 -2.60 6.54
N GLN A 38 13.37 -2.20 5.43
CA GLN A 38 13.77 -2.66 4.09
C GLN A 38 15.23 -2.35 3.80
N ASN A 39 15.69 -1.12 4.06
CA ASN A 39 17.08 -0.72 3.85
C ASN A 39 18.06 -1.55 4.68
N GLY A 40 17.68 -1.91 5.91
CA GLY A 40 18.46 -2.80 6.76
C GLY A 40 18.60 -4.20 6.17
N ILE A 41 17.50 -4.78 5.69
CA ILE A 41 17.48 -6.09 5.02
C ILE A 41 18.30 -6.05 3.73
N ASP A 42 18.10 -5.02 2.91
CA ASP A 42 18.83 -4.80 1.66
C ASP A 42 20.34 -4.76 1.88
N LYS A 43 20.79 -4.07 2.93
CA LYS A 43 22.20 -4.04 3.32
C LYS A 43 22.76 -5.42 3.69
N ILE A 44 21.98 -6.24 4.38
CA ILE A 44 22.39 -7.59 4.80
C ILE A 44 22.42 -8.55 3.59
N GLN A 45 21.44 -8.45 2.69
CA GLN A 45 21.28 -9.36 1.57
C GLN A 45 22.02 -8.90 0.30
N GLY A 46 22.56 -7.68 0.27
CA GLY A 46 23.15 -7.10 -0.94
C GLY A 46 22.12 -6.79 -2.03
N THR A 47 20.85 -6.64 -1.66
CA THR A 47 19.74 -6.31 -2.56
C THR A 47 19.44 -4.82 -2.54
N LYS A 48 18.59 -4.37 -3.48
CA LYS A 48 18.08 -3.00 -3.50
C LYS A 48 16.64 -2.99 -4.03
N PHE A 49 15.68 -2.95 -3.13
CA PHE A 49 14.28 -2.78 -3.49
C PHE A 49 13.88 -1.31 -3.40
N ASN A 50 13.24 -0.80 -4.45
CA ASN A 50 12.71 0.56 -4.47
C ASN A 50 11.19 0.53 -4.53
N VAL A 51 10.55 0.46 -3.35
CA VAL A 51 9.11 0.67 -3.24
C VAL A 51 8.84 2.18 -3.24
N PRO A 52 7.88 2.71 -4.02
CA PRO A 52 7.60 4.15 -4.02
C PRO A 52 7.19 4.67 -2.63
N GLN A 53 7.66 5.86 -2.26
CA GLN A 53 7.16 6.60 -1.08
C GLN A 53 5.82 7.24 -1.39
N GLY A 54 5.01 7.50 -0.37
CA GLY A 54 3.76 8.23 -0.51
C GLY A 54 2.81 8.01 0.65
N GLY A 55 1.64 8.62 0.55
CA GLY A 55 0.54 8.46 1.49
C GLY A 55 -0.78 8.67 0.76
N THR A 56 -1.42 7.56 0.37
CA THR A 56 -2.66 7.60 -0.43
C THR A 56 -3.62 6.51 0.05
N ILE A 57 -4.92 6.84 0.07
CA ILE A 57 -5.99 5.85 0.19
C ILE A 57 -6.59 5.62 -1.20
N SER A 58 -6.46 4.40 -1.72
CA SER A 58 -7.09 3.99 -2.97
C SER A 58 -8.44 3.34 -2.67
N VAL A 59 -9.52 3.82 -3.29
CA VAL A 59 -10.88 3.31 -3.07
C VAL A 59 -11.43 2.71 -4.37
N PHE A 60 -11.98 1.50 -4.27
CA PHE A 60 -12.49 0.73 -5.40
C PHE A 60 -13.96 0.37 -5.19
N LYS A 61 -14.73 0.36 -6.29
CA LYS A 61 -16.08 -0.22 -6.38
C LYS A 61 -16.26 -0.93 -7.70
N LEU A 62 -17.32 -1.73 -7.82
CA LEU A 62 -17.74 -2.28 -9.11
C LEU A 62 -18.36 -1.18 -9.99
N ARG A 63 -18.32 -1.40 -11.31
CA ARG A 63 -19.04 -0.57 -12.29
C ARG A 63 -20.50 -0.97 -12.34
#